data_AF-A0A8C0HCM0-F1
#
_entry.id   AF-A0A8C0HCM0-F1
#
_cell.length_a   1.000
_cell.length_b   1.000
_cell.length_c   1.000
_cell.angle_alpha   90.00
_cell.angle_beta   90.00
_cell.angle_gamma   90.00
#
_symmetry.space_group_name_H-M   'P 1'
#
loop_
_entity.id
_entity.type
_entity.pdbx_description
1 polymer ?
#
loop_
_entity_poly.entity_id
_entity_poly.type
_entity_poly.pdbx_seq_one_letter_code
_entity_poly.pdbx_strand_id
1 'polypeptide(L)'
;GRAAPAADTYDPSVLRRVQYMLYEIKWSNNKRPQQSCCHRTGTKHAEIYFLEDVFRKERSDPSAHCFITWFMSWSPCGYCCKEIRGFLKDQPNVNLVIYVARIYWHKREINLLGLRSLMNIGVSIRRWDMEHFSSRSLVPIQPWSVAMDGSMEVIENQGPFYC
;
A
#
# COMPACT_ATOMS: atom_id res chain seq x y z
N GLY A 1 -20.88 -6.47 7.45
CA GLY A 1 -20.15 -6.36 6.19
C GLY A 1 -19.88 -4.90 5.90
N ARG A 2 -18.63 -4.51 5.64
CA ARG A 2 -18.31 -3.15 5.17
C ARG A 2 -18.17 -3.20 3.65
N ALA A 3 -18.93 -2.38 2.95
CA ALA A 3 -18.84 -2.24 1.50
C ALA A 3 -17.43 -1.77 1.12
N ALA A 4 -16.90 -2.32 0.02
CA ALA A 4 -15.66 -1.83 -0.56
C ALA A 4 -15.81 -0.33 -0.91
N PRO A 5 -14.79 0.51 -0.67
CA PRO A 5 -14.83 1.89 -1.10
C PRO A 5 -15.09 1.97 -2.61
N ALA A 6 -15.89 2.94 -3.02
CA ALA A 6 -16.16 3.19 -4.44
C ALA A 6 -14.86 3.53 -5.18
N ALA A 7 -14.79 3.23 -6.49
CA ALA A 7 -13.57 3.37 -7.28
C ALA A 7 -12.99 4.81 -7.26
N ASP A 8 -13.85 5.82 -7.14
CA ASP A 8 -13.49 7.24 -6.98
C ASP A 8 -12.67 7.53 -5.72
N THR A 9 -12.66 6.61 -4.74
CA THR A 9 -11.84 6.72 -3.53
C THR A 9 -10.34 6.71 -3.85
N TYR A 10 -9.96 6.08 -4.96
CA TYR A 10 -8.58 5.98 -5.42
C TYR A 10 -8.26 7.01 -6.51
N ASP A 11 -9.21 7.88 -6.85
CA ASP A 11 -9.00 8.97 -7.79
C ASP A 11 -7.95 9.95 -7.23
N PRO A 12 -6.78 10.08 -7.89
CA PRO A 12 -5.75 10.99 -7.43
C PRO A 12 -6.26 12.43 -7.42
N SER A 13 -7.12 12.84 -8.37
CA SER A 13 -7.62 14.22 -8.53
C SER A 13 -8.54 14.68 -7.38
N VAL A 14 -9.13 13.73 -6.65
CA VAL A 14 -10.04 14.03 -5.54
C VAL A 14 -9.31 14.05 -4.20
N LEU A 15 -9.13 15.24 -3.61
CA LEU A 15 -8.52 15.41 -2.29
C LEU A 15 -9.40 14.83 -1.17
N ARG A 16 -9.12 13.58 -0.78
CA ARG A 16 -9.78 12.91 0.36
C ARG A 16 -8.90 12.97 1.61
N ARG A 17 -9.52 13.31 2.74
CA ARG A 17 -8.87 13.38 4.08
C ARG A 17 -8.59 12.01 4.72
N VAL A 18 -9.25 10.96 4.25
CA VAL A 18 -9.17 9.61 4.83
C VAL A 18 -8.26 8.73 3.98
N GLN A 19 -7.36 8.00 4.64
CA GLN A 19 -6.53 6.99 3.99
C GLN A 19 -7.32 5.68 3.87
N TYR A 20 -7.58 5.28 2.63
CA TYR A 20 -8.13 3.97 2.26
C TYR A 20 -7.04 3.06 1.70
N MET A 21 -7.14 1.78 2.05
CA MET A 21 -6.28 0.70 1.55
C MET A 21 -7.12 -0.50 1.14
N LEU A 22 -7.05 -0.88 -0.14
CA LEU A 22 -7.47 -2.21 -0.58
C LEU A 22 -6.25 -3.12 -0.49
N TYR A 23 -6.44 -4.38 -0.12
CA TYR A 23 -5.37 -5.37 -0.09
C TYR A 23 -5.79 -6.68 -0.73
N GLU A 24 -4.81 -7.36 -1.30
CA GLU A 24 -4.89 -8.74 -1.75
C GLU A 24 -3.83 -9.56 -1.01
N ILE A 25 -4.22 -10.73 -0.49
CA ILE A 25 -3.31 -11.71 0.12
C ILE A 25 -3.44 -13.02 -0.66
N LYS A 26 -2.31 -13.53 -1.14
CA LYS A 26 -2.20 -14.82 -1.82
C LYS A 26 -1.18 -15.70 -1.10
N TRP A 27 -1.66 -16.83 -0.59
CA TRP A 27 -0.83 -17.82 0.07
C TRP A 27 -0.37 -18.88 -0.93
N SER A 28 0.84 -19.40 -0.77
CA SER A 28 1.35 -20.48 -1.62
C SER A 28 0.59 -21.80 -1.45
N ASN A 29 0.12 -22.09 -0.24
CA ASN A 29 -0.65 -23.28 0.10
C ASN A 29 -2.16 -23.15 -0.17
N ASN A 30 -2.65 -21.95 -0.51
CA ASN A 30 -4.06 -21.70 -0.78
C ASN A 30 -4.25 -21.13 -2.19
N LYS A 31 -5.00 -21.84 -3.04
CA LYS A 31 -5.16 -21.45 -4.44
C LYS A 31 -6.04 -20.21 -4.66
N ARG A 32 -6.83 -19.81 -3.66
CA ARG A 32 -7.75 -18.66 -3.78
C ARG A 32 -7.15 -17.42 -3.11
N PRO A 33 -6.85 -16.35 -3.88
CA PRO A 33 -6.46 -15.07 -3.29
C PRO A 33 -7.65 -14.47 -2.52
N GLN A 34 -7.35 -13.88 -1.37
CA GLN A 34 -8.33 -13.13 -0.57
C GLN A 34 -8.14 -11.64 -0.81
N GLN A 35 -9.21 -10.96 -1.17
CA GLN A 35 -9.25 -9.52 -1.39
C GLN A 35 -10.21 -8.88 -0.40
N SER A 36 -9.79 -7.79 0.23
CA SER A 36 -10.63 -7.01 1.14
C SER A 36 -10.05 -5.62 1.32
N CYS A 37 -10.82 -4.72 1.93
CA CYS A 37 -10.40 -3.33 2.18
C CYS A 37 -10.34 -3.03 3.67
N CYS A 38 -9.40 -2.17 4.04
CA CYS A 38 -9.40 -1.50 5.34
C CYS A 38 -9.16 0.00 5.14
N HIS A 39 -9.49 0.76 6.17
CA HIS A 39 -9.27 2.20 6.20
C HIS A 39 -8.69 2.55 7.57
N ARG A 40 -8.13 3.75 7.69
CA ARG A 40 -7.72 4.30 8.99
C ARG A 40 -8.89 4.19 9.99
N THR A 41 -8.65 3.59 11.14
CA THR A 41 -9.64 3.47 12.23
C THR A 41 -9.14 4.26 13.44
N GLY A 42 -9.83 5.34 13.81
CA GLY A 42 -9.47 6.16 14.97
C GLY A 42 -8.02 6.65 14.91
N THR A 43 -7.17 6.11 15.79
CA THR A 43 -5.75 6.46 15.97
C THR A 43 -4.76 5.62 15.14
N LYS A 44 -5.19 4.50 14.53
CA LYS A 44 -4.28 3.61 13.80
C LYS A 44 -4.32 3.86 12.29
N HIS A 45 -3.13 3.99 11.71
CA HIS A 45 -2.94 4.02 10.26
C HIS A 45 -3.35 2.66 9.64
N ALA A 46 -3.78 2.67 8.37
CA ALA A 46 -4.33 1.47 7.72
C ALA A 46 -3.29 0.35 7.60
N GLU A 47 -2.03 0.72 7.40
CA GLU A 47 -0.87 -0.16 7.33
C GLU A 47 -0.67 -0.90 8.65
N ILE A 48 -0.68 -0.18 9.76
CA ILE A 48 -0.50 -0.76 11.10
C ILE A 48 -1.67 -1.70 11.43
N TYR A 49 -2.90 -1.26 11.18
CA TYR A 49 -4.08 -2.10 11.33
C TYR A 49 -3.98 -3.39 10.52
N PHE A 50 -3.53 -3.30 9.26
CA PHE A 50 -3.34 -4.50 8.45
C PHE A 50 -2.30 -5.45 9.05
N LEU A 51 -1.13 -4.95 9.46
CA LEU A 51 -0.07 -5.79 9.99
C LEU A 51 -0.47 -6.46 11.32
N GLU A 52 -1.04 -5.70 12.24
CA GLU A 52 -1.35 -6.18 13.59
C GLU A 52 -2.65 -7.00 13.67
N ASP A 53 -3.69 -6.58 12.93
CA ASP A 53 -5.02 -7.16 13.07
C ASP A 53 -5.39 -8.10 11.91
N VAL A 54 -5.08 -7.74 10.66
CA VAL A 54 -5.50 -8.53 9.50
C VAL A 54 -4.52 -9.68 9.27
N PHE A 55 -3.26 -9.37 8.96
CA PHE A 55 -2.25 -10.37 8.60
C PHE A 55 -2.04 -11.38 9.71
N ARG A 56 -1.98 -10.93 10.97
CA ARG A 56 -1.79 -11.81 12.12
C ARG A 56 -2.92 -12.83 12.31
N LYS A 57 -4.17 -12.46 12.00
CA LYS A 57 -5.33 -13.37 12.10
C LYS A 57 -5.36 -14.37 10.93
N GLU A 58 -4.96 -13.93 9.75
CA GLU A 58 -4.94 -14.75 8.53
C GLU A 58 -3.72 -15.68 8.46
N ARG A 59 -2.62 -15.37 9.18
CA ARG A 59 -1.39 -16.17 9.18
C ARG A 59 -1.57 -17.44 10.03
N SER A 60 -1.95 -18.54 9.39
CA SER A 60 -2.03 -19.86 10.05
C SER A 60 -0.72 -20.66 9.99
N ASP A 61 0.06 -20.53 8.91
CA ASP A 61 1.30 -21.30 8.69
C ASP A 61 2.51 -20.37 8.52
N PRO A 62 3.45 -20.31 9.48
CA PRO A 62 4.68 -19.52 9.41
C PRO A 62 5.66 -19.93 8.31
N SER A 63 5.55 -21.13 7.74
CA SER A 63 6.43 -21.57 6.65
C SER A 63 5.91 -21.19 5.26
N ALA A 64 4.60 -20.94 5.12
CA ALA A 64 3.99 -20.63 3.84
C ALA A 64 4.50 -19.30 3.25
N HIS A 65 4.87 -19.32 1.97
CA HIS A 65 5.10 -18.09 1.21
C HIS A 65 3.79 -17.33 1.03
N CYS A 66 3.86 -16.00 1.16
CA CYS A 66 2.72 -15.10 1.08
C CYS A 66 3.07 -13.92 0.16
N PHE A 67 2.14 -13.58 -0.73
CA PHE A 67 2.24 -12.44 -1.63
C PHE A 67 1.13 -11.46 -1.27
N ILE A 68 1.53 -10.26 -0.90
CA ILE A 68 0.64 -9.19 -0.47
C ILE A 68 0.72 -8.07 -1.48
N THR A 69 -0.44 -7.60 -1.94
CA THR A 69 -0.53 -6.39 -2.76
C THR A 69 -1.39 -5.38 -2.03
N TRP A 70 -0.87 -4.18 -1.80
CA TRP A 70 -1.61 -3.05 -1.24
C TRP A 70 -1.91 -2.02 -2.32
N PHE A 71 -3.13 -1.51 -2.32
CA PHE A 71 -3.58 -0.43 -3.19
C PHE A 71 -4.05 0.72 -2.31
N MET A 72 -3.29 1.81 -2.31
CA MET A 72 -3.39 2.86 -1.31
C MET A 72 -3.70 4.21 -1.96
N SER A 73 -4.67 4.91 -1.38
CA SER A 73 -4.98 6.30 -1.73
C SER A 73 -3.86 7.30 -1.40
N TRP A 74 -3.00 6.96 -0.42
CA TRP A 74 -1.83 7.72 0.00
C TRP A 74 -0.72 6.75 0.40
N SER A 75 0.53 7.08 0.06
CA SER A 75 1.71 6.30 0.45
C SER A 75 1.87 6.23 1.98
N PRO A 76 2.55 5.21 2.52
CA PRO A 76 2.83 5.15 3.95
C PRO A 76 3.68 6.33 4.41
N CYS A 77 3.41 6.79 5.64
CA CYS A 77 4.28 7.77 6.30
C CYS A 77 5.58 7.11 6.77
N GLY A 78 6.57 7.91 7.18
CA GLY A 78 7.88 7.42 7.61
C GLY A 78 7.81 6.44 8.79
N TYR A 79 6.90 6.67 9.75
CA TYR A 79 6.65 5.73 10.85
C TYR A 79 6.12 4.39 10.33
N CYS A 80 5.08 4.40 9.50
CA CYS A 80 4.55 3.18 8.90
C CYS A 80 5.60 2.44 8.06
N CYS A 81 6.45 3.15 7.32
CA CYS A 81 7.55 2.53 6.58
C CYS A 81 8.53 1.78 7.50
N LYS A 82 8.82 2.33 8.69
CA LYS A 82 9.66 1.66 9.69
C LYS A 82 9.01 0.37 10.20
N GLU A 83 7.72 0.42 10.52
CA GLU A 83 6.96 -0.75 11.00
C GLU A 83 6.84 -1.84 9.92
N ILE A 84 6.54 -1.45 8.67
CA ILE A 84 6.52 -2.37 7.52
C ILE A 84 7.87 -3.06 7.35
N ARG A 85 8.98 -2.32 7.46
CA ARG A 85 10.32 -2.90 7.37
C ARG A 85 10.59 -3.90 8.51
N GLY A 86 10.20 -3.57 9.74
CA GLY A 86 10.33 -4.49 10.88
C GLY A 86 9.56 -5.79 10.62
N PHE A 87 8.31 -5.66 10.20
CA PHE A 87 7.46 -6.79 9.83
C PHE A 87 8.08 -7.69 8.75
N LEU A 88 8.59 -7.12 7.65
CA LEU A 88 9.19 -7.91 6.56
C LEU A 88 10.49 -8.61 6.98
N LYS A 89 11.24 -8.01 7.91
CA LYS A 89 12.41 -8.67 8.50
C LYS A 89 12.01 -9.90 9.32
N ASP A 90 10.92 -9.79 10.08
CA ASP A 90 10.41 -10.88 10.92
C ASP A 90 9.64 -11.94 10.10
N GLN A 91 9.23 -11.61 8.87
CA GLN A 91 8.46 -12.47 7.98
C GLN A 91 9.14 -12.61 6.60
N PRO A 92 10.29 -13.30 6.51
CA PRO A 92 11.07 -13.40 5.27
C PRO A 92 10.35 -14.12 4.11
N ASN A 93 9.29 -14.87 4.43
CA ASN A 93 8.45 -15.58 3.44
C ASN A 93 7.36 -14.69 2.83
N VAL A 94 7.28 -13.41 3.22
CA VAL A 94 6.28 -12.46 2.74
C VAL A 94 6.90 -11.53 1.69
N ASN A 95 6.23 -11.43 0.54
CA ASN A 95 6.54 -10.46 -0.50
C ASN A 95 5.45 -9.37 -0.51
N LEU A 96 5.87 -8.11 -0.56
CA LEU A 96 4.96 -6.96 -0.55
C LEU A 96 5.14 -6.10 -1.81
N VAL A 97 4.01 -5.79 -2.46
CA VAL A 97 3.91 -4.79 -3.52
C VAL A 97 2.93 -3.72 -3.07
N ILE A 98 3.30 -2.45 -3.23
CA ILE A 98 2.47 -1.30 -2.86
C ILE A 98 2.21 -0.46 -4.10
N TYR A 99 0.94 -0.28 -4.44
CA TYR A 99 0.50 0.72 -5.39
C TYR A 99 -0.06 1.93 -4.63
N VAL A 100 0.39 3.13 -5.01
CA VAL A 100 -0.01 4.39 -4.36
C VAL A 100 -0.58 5.36 -5.38
N ALA A 101 -1.74 5.94 -5.09
CA ALA A 101 -2.31 7.02 -5.90
C ALA A 101 -1.57 8.34 -5.68
N ARG A 102 -1.13 8.61 -4.44
CA ARG A 102 -0.50 9.87 -4.03
C ARG A 102 0.62 9.65 -3.01
N ILE A 103 1.64 10.52 -3.00
CA ILE A 103 2.67 10.50 -1.95
C ILE A 103 2.23 11.32 -0.75
N TYR A 104 2.21 10.70 0.43
CA TYR A 104 1.87 11.35 1.68
C TYR A 104 3.01 12.29 2.13
N TRP A 105 2.71 13.59 2.20
CA TRP A 105 3.59 14.60 2.82
C TRP A 105 5.05 14.52 2.36
N HIS A 106 5.26 14.55 1.05
CA HIS A 106 6.58 14.49 0.40
C HIS A 106 7.57 15.56 0.88
N LYS A 107 7.12 16.74 1.34
CA LYS A 107 7.98 17.79 1.91
C LYS A 107 8.66 17.37 3.21
N ARG A 108 8.15 16.33 3.89
CA ARG A 108 8.82 15.74 5.05
C ARG A 108 9.78 14.66 4.58
N GLU A 109 11.06 14.94 4.69
CA GLU A 109 12.13 14.04 4.28
C GLU A 109 11.99 12.62 4.86
N ILE A 110 11.54 12.51 6.12
CA ILE A 110 11.30 11.20 6.78
C ILE A 110 10.33 10.30 6.00
N ASN A 111 9.35 10.85 5.29
CA ASN A 111 8.42 10.04 4.49
C ASN A 111 9.10 9.52 3.22
N LEU A 112 9.86 10.37 2.53
CA LEU A 112 10.61 9.97 1.34
C LEU A 112 11.71 8.95 1.68
N LEU A 113 12.43 9.16 2.78
CA LEU A 113 13.43 8.21 3.28
C LEU A 113 12.78 6.89 3.70
N GLY A 114 11.60 6.93 4.30
CA GLY A 114 10.81 5.74 4.62
C GLY A 114 10.49 4.92 3.37
N LEU A 115 9.96 5.55 2.32
CA LEU A 115 9.65 4.88 1.05
C LEU A 115 10.91 4.31 0.38
N ARG A 116 12.02 5.07 0.37
CA ARG A 116 13.31 4.60 -0.15
C ARG A 116 13.84 3.40 0.62
N SER A 117 13.72 3.41 1.94
CA SER A 117 14.13 2.29 2.80
C SER A 117 13.36 1.00 2.45
N LEU A 118 12.06 1.10 2.15
CA LEU A 118 11.26 -0.05 1.70
C LEU A 118 11.71 -0.55 0.32
N MET A 119 11.98 0.35 -0.63
CA MET A 119 12.48 -0.06 -1.96
C MET A 119 13.84 -0.76 -1.87
N ASN A 120 14.73 -0.30 -0.99
CA ASN A 120 16.05 -0.89 -0.80
C ASN A 120 16.02 -2.34 -0.26
N ILE A 121 14.96 -2.74 0.41
CA ILE A 121 14.78 -4.12 0.90
C ILE A 121 13.91 -4.97 -0.05
N GLY A 122 13.63 -4.47 -1.25
CA GLY A 122 12.93 -5.21 -2.30
C GLY A 122 11.41 -5.01 -2.37
N VAL A 123 10.83 -4.08 -1.59
CA VAL A 123 9.41 -3.73 -1.74
C VAL A 123 9.21 -2.93 -3.02
N SER A 124 8.38 -3.44 -3.93
CA SER A 124 8.02 -2.72 -5.15
C SER A 124 6.94 -1.67 -4.83
N ILE A 125 7.29 -0.39 -4.93
CA ILE A 125 6.34 0.73 -4.79
C ILE A 125 6.06 1.33 -6.17
N ARG A 126 4.79 1.38 -6.57
CA ARG A 126 4.35 1.79 -7.92
C ARG A 126 3.25 2.83 -7.85
N ARG A 127 3.13 3.67 -8.87
CA ARG A 127 1.96 4.55 -9.03
C ARG A 127 0.72 3.70 -9.30
N TRP A 128 -0.39 4.02 -8.65
CA TRP A 128 -1.70 3.48 -8.98
C TRP A 128 -2.23 4.24 -10.20
N ASP A 129 -2.37 3.56 -11.33
CA ASP A 129 -2.98 4.11 -12.52
C ASP A 129 -4.41 3.55 -12.66
N MET A 130 -5.40 4.44 -12.61
CA MET A 130 -6.81 4.07 -12.69
C MET A 130 -7.24 3.62 -14.09
N GLU A 131 -6.57 4.08 -15.16
CA GLU A 131 -6.96 3.69 -16.53
C GLU A 131 -6.84 2.17 -16.73
N HIS A 132 -5.90 1.54 -16.02
CA HIS A 132 -5.66 0.11 -16.10
C HIS A 132 -6.58 -0.75 -15.22
N PHE A 133 -7.28 -0.16 -14.24
CA PHE A 133 -8.19 -0.92 -13.36
C PHE A 133 -9.59 -1.11 -13.99
N SER A 134 -10.02 -0.15 -14.83
CA SER A 134 -11.30 -0.23 -15.54
C SER A 134 -11.26 -1.28 -16.66
N SER A 135 -10.10 -1.46 -17.31
CA SER A 135 -9.85 -2.54 -18.27
C SER A 135 -9.32 -3.80 -17.57
N ARG A 136 -10.23 -4.70 -17.19
CA ARG A 136 -10.00 -6.07 -16.65
C ARG A 136 -8.63 -6.72 -17.01
N SER A 137 -8.12 -7.53 -16.08
CA SER A 137 -7.11 -8.60 -16.22
C SER A 137 -5.73 -8.27 -15.67
N LEU A 138 -5.30 -9.12 -14.74
CA LEU A 138 -3.95 -9.18 -14.16
C LEU A 138 -2.91 -9.42 -15.25
N VAL A 139 -2.43 -8.36 -15.89
CA VAL A 139 -1.20 -8.41 -16.69
C VAL A 139 -0.17 -7.50 -16.03
N PRO A 140 1.00 -8.02 -15.62
CA PRO A 140 2.06 -7.20 -15.08
C PRO A 140 2.71 -6.43 -16.24
N ILE A 141 2.56 -5.12 -16.27
CA ILE A 141 3.38 -4.26 -17.13
C ILE A 141 4.82 -4.28 -16.60
N GLN A 142 5.75 -4.52 -17.51
CA GLN A 142 7.20 -4.54 -17.30
C GLN A 142 7.71 -3.14 -16.87
N PRO A 143 8.57 -3.03 -15.83
CA PRO A 143 8.74 -1.80 -15.06
C PRO A 143 9.83 -0.81 -15.55
N TRP A 144 10.14 -0.69 -16.85
CA TRP A 144 11.24 0.21 -17.29
C TRP A 144 10.84 1.49 -18.02
N SER A 145 9.55 1.80 -18.19
CA SER A 145 9.14 2.96 -19.01
C SER A 145 8.60 4.17 -18.25
N VAL A 146 8.59 4.18 -16.92
CA VAL A 146 8.30 5.39 -16.15
C VAL A 146 9.43 5.60 -15.15
N ALA A 147 10.53 6.13 -15.70
CA ALA A 147 11.55 6.78 -14.89
C ALA A 147 10.87 7.83 -14.00
N MET A 148 11.45 8.07 -12.83
CA MET A 148 11.03 9.14 -11.92
C MET A 148 11.34 10.52 -12.53
N ASP A 149 10.65 10.90 -13.60
CA ASP A 149 10.88 12.11 -14.38
C ASP A 149 10.02 13.27 -13.89
N GLY A 150 10.00 13.53 -12.58
CA GLY A 150 9.43 14.77 -12.03
C GLY A 150 7.92 14.99 -12.27
N SER A 151 7.24 14.08 -12.96
CA SER A 151 5.84 14.15 -13.38
C SER A 151 4.89 13.46 -12.39
N MET A 152 5.28 13.38 -11.11
CA MET A 152 4.27 13.23 -10.07
C MET A 152 3.59 14.58 -9.93
N GLU A 153 2.34 14.68 -10.37
CA GLU A 153 1.44 15.62 -9.73
C GLU A 153 1.36 15.24 -8.26
N VAL A 154 2.21 15.91 -7.50
CA VAL A 154 2.19 15.90 -6.06
C VAL A 154 0.89 16.59 -5.67
N ILE A 155 -0.16 15.81 -5.53
CA ILE A 155 -1.43 16.35 -5.07
C ILE A 155 -1.23 16.66 -3.59
N GLU A 156 -1.02 17.94 -3.31
CA GLU A 156 -0.62 18.42 -2.00
C GLU A 156 -1.72 18.18 -0.98
N ASN A 157 -1.35 17.52 0.12
CA ASN A 157 -2.19 17.45 1.29
C ASN A 157 -2.10 18.78 2.06
N GLN A 158 -3.10 19.64 1.91
CA GLN A 158 -3.16 20.97 2.54
C GLN A 158 -3.68 20.97 3.99
N GLY A 159 -3.79 19.82 4.66
CA GLY A 159 -4.29 19.71 6.05
C GLY A 159 -3.21 19.26 7.05
N PRO A 160 -3.29 19.69 8.33
CA PRO A 160 -2.43 19.15 9.39
C PRO A 160 -2.90 17.73 9.78
N PHE A 161 -2.02 16.75 9.68
CA PHE A 161 -2.24 15.37 10.10
C PHE A 161 -1.09 14.94 11.01
N TYR A 162 -1.26 15.17 12.30
CA TYR A 162 -0.32 14.66 13.28
C TYR A 162 -0.39 13.13 13.28
N CYS A 163 0.79 12.49 13.26
CA CYS A 163 0.92 11.07 13.62
C CYS A 163 0.64 10.91 15.11
#